data_AF-A0A377PKW5-F1
#
_entry.id   AF-A0A377PKW5-F1
#
_cell.length_a   1.000
_cell.length_b   1.000
_cell.length_c   1.000
_cell.angle_alpha   90.00
_cell.angle_beta   90.00
_cell.angle_gamma   90.00
#
_symmetry.space_group_name_H-M   'P 1'
#
loop_
_entity.id
_entity.type
_entity.pdbx_description
1 polymer ?
#
loop_
_entity_poly.entity_id
_entity_poly.type
_entity_poly.pdbx_seq_one_letter_code
_entity_poly.pdbx_strand_id
1 'polypeptide(L)' 'MMSAQHEIVLDGVEKRFAGMDQPAVASLSTRIASGAVMGLVGPTAQEKPR' A
#
# COMPACT_ATOMS: atom_id res chain seq x y z
N MET A 1 7.96 -2.31 -31.38
CA MET A 1 8.29 -1.38 -30.28
C MET A 1 8.08 -2.14 -28.98
N MET A 2 9.15 -2.50 -28.26
CA MET A 2 9.02 -3.13 -26.93
C MET A 2 8.64 -2.01 -25.96
N SER A 3 7.41 -2.03 -25.44
CA SER A 3 7.01 -1.16 -24.35
C SER A 3 7.79 -1.56 -23.10
N ALA A 4 8.43 -0.60 -22.43
CA ALA A 4 9.00 -0.84 -21.11
C ALA A 4 7.85 -1.25 -20.17
N GLN A 5 7.93 -2.45 -19.58
CA GLN A 5 6.99 -2.87 -18.57
C GLN A 5 7.21 -2.00 -17.33
N HIS A 6 6.29 -1.09 -17.07
CA HIS A 6 6.31 -0.26 -15.87
C HIS A 6 5.64 -1.04 -14.73
N GLU A 7 6.22 -0.96 -13.54
CA GLU A 7 5.71 -1.61 -12.34
C GLU A 7 5.77 -0.63 -11.17
N ILE A 8 4.75 -0.68 -10.31
CA ILE A 8 4.81 -0.07 -8.98
C ILE A 8 5.29 -1.15 -8.03
N VAL A 9 6.45 -0.94 -7.40
CA VAL A 9 6.99 -1.84 -6.39
C VAL A 9 6.81 -1.18 -5.03
N LEU A 10 6.03 -1.81 -4.15
CA LEU A 10 6.02 -1.52 -2.73
C LEU A 10 6.88 -2.59 -2.05
N ASP A 11 7.88 -2.16 -1.30
CA ASP A 11 8.74 -3.07 -0.54
C ASP A 11 8.75 -2.65 0.93
N GLY A 12 8.06 -3.43 1.76
CA GLY A 12 7.98 -3.23 3.20
C GLY A 12 7.39 -1.89 3.63
N VAL A 13 6.54 -1.28 2.80
CA VAL A 13 6.03 0.09 3.04
C VAL A 13 5.13 0.11 4.27
N GLU A 14 5.45 0.97 5.23
CA GLU A 14 4.61 1.23 6.40
C GLU A 14 4.00 2.63 6.34
N LYS A 15 2.80 2.77 6.91
CA LYS A 15 2.18 4.08 7.15
C LYS A 15 1.92 4.27 8.62
N ARG A 16 2.43 5.36 9.18
CA ARG A 16 2.24 5.77 10.58
C ARG A 16 1.66 7.18 10.62
N PHE A 17 0.80 7.42 11.60
CA PHE A 17 0.37 8.76 11.97
C PHE A 17 1.05 9.15 13.29
N ALA A 18 1.25 10.44 13.53
CA ALA A 18 1.85 10.92 14.76
C ALA A 18 1.02 10.49 15.98
N GLY A 19 1.70 10.01 17.03
CA GLY A 19 1.05 9.57 18.26
C GLY A 19 0.40 8.18 18.21
N MET A 20 0.53 7.43 17.11
CA MET A 20 0.14 6.01 17.06
C MET A 20 1.33 5.10 17.35
N ASP A 21 1.19 4.21 18.34
CA ASP A 21 2.20 3.18 18.64
C ASP A 21 2.28 2.12 17.53
N GLN A 22 1.13 1.78 16.93
CA GLN A 22 1.03 0.80 15.85
C GLN A 22 0.88 1.48 14.49
N PRO A 23 1.47 0.92 13.41
CA PRO A 23 1.29 1.47 12.08
C PRO A 23 -0.14 1.28 11.58
N ALA A 24 -0.67 2.29 10.91
CA ALA A 24 -1.97 2.22 10.23
C ALA A 24 -1.93 1.32 8.98
N VAL A 25 -0.75 1.14 8.39
CA VAL A 25 -0.47 0.10 7.40
C VAL A 25 0.82 -0.59 7.83
N ALA A 26 0.72 -1.86 8.24
CA ALA A 26 1.88 -2.70 8.53
C ALA A 26 2.62 -3.06 7.23
N SER A 27 3.90 -3.44 7.35
CA SER A 27 4.85 -3.69 6.26
C SER A 27 4.22 -4.31 5.00
N LEU A 28 3.92 -3.46 4.00
CA LEU A 28 3.25 -3.84 2.77
C LEU A 28 4.28 -4.04 1.65
N SER A 29 4.42 -5.29 1.22
CA SER A 29 5.20 -5.64 0.03
C SER A 29 4.27 -6.13 -1.08
N THR A 30 4.32 -5.49 -2.25
CA THR A 30 3.57 -5.91 -3.43
C THR A 30 4.16 -5.33 -4.72
N ARG A 31 3.73 -5.88 -5.84
CA ARG A 31 4.11 -5.48 -7.19
C ARG A 31 2.87 -5.30 -8.03
N ILE A 32 2.75 -4.17 -8.72
CA ILE A 32 1.59 -3.82 -9.55
C ILE A 32 2.09 -3.54 -10.96
N ALA A 33 1.81 -4.46 -11.88
CA ALA A 33 2.16 -4.30 -13.29
C ALA A 33 1.35 -3.19 -13.97
N SER A 34 1.93 -2.55 -14.98
CA SER A 34 1.24 -1.55 -15.81
C SER A 34 -0.06 -2.11 -16.40
N GLY A 35 -1.15 -1.36 -16.23
CA GLY A 35 -2.49 -1.75 -16.69
C GLY A 35 -3.24 -2.68 -15.72
N ALA A 36 -2.61 -3.11 -14.62
CA ALA A 36 -3.32 -3.86 -13.58
C ALA A 36 -4.27 -2.94 -12.79
N VAL A 37 -5.43 -3.49 -12.45
CA VAL A 37 -6.38 -2.90 -11.50
C VAL A 37 -6.28 -3.69 -10.21
N MET A 38 -5.92 -3.03 -9.11
CA MET A 38 -5.79 -3.63 -7.78
C MET A 38 -6.63 -2.87 -6.77
N GLY A 39 -7.31 -3.61 -5.87
CA GLY A 39 -8.01 -3.05 -4.71
C GLY A 39 -7.35 -3.49 -3.41
N LEU A 40 -7.11 -2.55 -2.49
CA LEU A 40 -6.75 -2.85 -1.11
C LEU A 40 -8.04 -2.93 -0.28
N VAL A 41 -8.32 -4.10 0.28
CA VAL A 41 -9.56 -4.39 1.03
C VAL A 41 -9.25 -4.85 2.44
N GLY A 42 -10.13 -4.55 3.37
CA GLY A 42 -10.05 -4.96 4.76
C GLY A 42 -11.28 -4.50 5.54
N PRO A 43 -11.46 -4.96 6.78
CA PRO A 43 -12.49 -4.43 7.67
C PRO A 43 -12.35 -2.92 7.82
N THR A 44 -13.45 -2.22 8.12
CA THR A 44 -13.38 -0.80 8.46
C THR A 44 -12.37 -0.59 9.59
N ALA A 45 -11.44 0.33 9.40
CA ALA A 45 -10.52 0.71 10.45
C ALA A 45 -11.32 1.23 11.66
N GLN A 46 -11.06 0.68 12.85
CA GLN A 46 -11.74 1.11 14.07
C GLN A 46 -11.33 2.53 14.49
N GLU A 47 -10.20 3.02 13.97
CA GLU A 47 -9.65 4.34 14.30
C GLU A 47 -9.39 5.15 13.03
N LYS A 48 -10.10 6.27 12.88
CA LYS A 48 -9.85 7.27 11.84
C LYS A 48 -8.88 8.31 12.42
N PRO A 49 -7.84 8.75 11.68
CA PRO A 49 -6.99 9.84 12.16
C PRO A 49 -7.86 11.09 12.35
N ARG A 50 -7.75 11.73 13.52
CA ARG A 50 -8.32 13.06 13.78
C ARG A 50 -7.48 14.14 13.13
#